data_AF-A0A954WX39-F1
#
_entry.id   AF-A0A954WX39-F1
#
_cell.length_a   1.000
_cell.length_b   1.000
_cell.length_c   1.000
_cell.angle_alpha   90.00
_cell.angle_beta   90.00
_cell.angle_gamma   90.00
#
_symmetry.space_group_name_H-M   'P 1'
#
loop_
_entity.id
_entity.type
_entity.pdbx_description
1 polymer ?
#
loop_
_entity_poly.entity_id
_entity_poly.type
_entity_poly.pdbx_seq_one_letter_code
_entity_poly.pdbx_strand_id
1 'polypeptide(L)'
;RLPEAQLDRFLLRVTVGYPNRDAELEMLTVQSQPHTIDTAITTIEQVTTMRNAVPHVFASGEIREYIVDVARESRNHPDIALGASPRAALCLLHAARSSALLNGRTFVTHQDVQEIAESVLAHRLILRPEAEIEGRDMRLLIKDVLKHVPVTTKKRDD
;
A
#
# COMPACT_ATOMS: atom_id res chain seq x y z
N ARG A 1 8.66 20.72 4.85
CA ARG A 1 7.78 19.56 5.14
C ARG A 1 6.46 19.82 4.42
N LEU A 2 5.94 18.90 3.61
CA LEU A 2 4.64 19.10 2.97
C LEU A 2 3.53 19.05 4.04
N PRO A 3 2.51 19.91 3.97
CA PRO A 3 1.34 19.80 4.83
C PRO A 3 0.62 18.46 4.65
N GLU A 4 -0.05 17.97 5.69
CA GLU A 4 -0.75 16.69 5.72
C GLU A 4 -1.81 16.60 4.60
N ALA A 5 -2.54 17.70 4.39
CA ALA A 5 -3.52 17.83 3.31
C ALA A 5 -2.91 17.65 1.91
N GLN A 6 -1.62 17.97 1.74
CA GLN A 6 -0.88 17.75 0.48
C GLN A 6 -0.35 16.31 0.41
N LEU A 7 0.21 15.79 1.50
CA LEU A 7 0.70 14.41 1.56
C LEU A 7 -0.40 13.38 1.28
N ASP A 8 -1.61 13.62 1.77
CA ASP A 8 -2.72 12.69 1.59
C ASP A 8 -3.01 12.46 0.07
N ARG A 9 -2.67 13.41 -0.83
CA ARG A 9 -2.84 13.31 -2.30
C ARG A 9 -1.97 12.24 -2.96
N PHE A 10 -0.89 11.80 -2.32
CA PHE A 10 -0.02 10.76 -2.85
C PHE A 10 -0.59 9.38 -2.55
N LEU A 11 -0.72 8.51 -3.56
CA LEU A 11 -1.26 7.16 -3.35
C LEU A 11 -0.40 6.35 -2.37
N LEU A 12 0.91 6.33 -2.61
CA LEU A 12 1.89 5.54 -1.85
C LEU A 12 3.01 6.43 -1.30
N ARG A 13 3.51 6.09 -0.11
CA ARG A 13 4.83 6.50 0.39
C ARG A 13 5.78 5.32 0.28
N VAL A 14 6.85 5.48 -0.48
CA VAL A 14 7.94 4.51 -0.57
C VAL A 14 9.15 5.07 0.15
N THR A 15 9.79 4.26 0.99
CA THR A 15 11.04 4.62 1.67
C THR A 15 12.18 3.88 0.98
N VAL A 16 13.11 4.62 0.41
CA VAL A 16 14.30 4.06 -0.25
C VAL A 16 15.49 4.26 0.69
N GLY A 17 16.04 3.15 1.17
CA GLY A 17 17.31 3.16 1.90
C GLY A 17 18.49 3.11 0.93
N TYR A 18 19.71 3.20 1.45
CA TYR A 18 20.91 2.92 0.66
C TYR A 18 21.04 1.42 0.41
N PRO A 19 21.50 1.01 -0.79
CA PRO A 19 21.88 -0.37 -1.03
C PRO A 19 23.01 -0.77 -0.08
N ASN A 20 23.16 -2.08 0.16
CA ASN A 20 24.36 -2.56 0.83
C ASN A 20 25.57 -2.45 -0.13
N ARG A 21 26.77 -2.60 0.42
CA ARG A 21 28.03 -2.47 -0.32
C ARG A 21 28.06 -3.30 -1.61
N ASP A 22 27.56 -4.54 -1.57
CA ASP A 22 27.64 -5.45 -2.71
C ASP A 22 26.67 -5.05 -3.83
N ALA A 23 25.44 -4.67 -3.48
CA ALA A 23 24.49 -4.11 -4.42
C ALA A 23 24.98 -2.77 -5.01
N GLU A 24 25.66 -1.95 -4.22
CA GLU A 24 26.25 -0.70 -4.69
C GLU A 24 27.41 -0.94 -5.67
N LEU A 25 28.27 -1.93 -5.41
CA LEU A 25 29.32 -2.36 -6.34
C LEU A 25 28.75 -2.94 -7.64
N GLU A 26 27.67 -3.72 -7.57
CA GLU A 26 26.98 -4.23 -8.74
C GLU A 26 26.40 -3.08 -9.58
N MET A 27 25.74 -2.11 -8.94
CA MET A 27 25.23 -0.91 -9.62
C MET A 27 26.32 -0.15 -10.37
N LEU A 28 27.50 0.04 -9.75
CA LEU A 28 28.64 0.68 -10.40
C LEU A 28 29.15 -0.13 -11.60
N THR A 29 29.18 -1.46 -11.48
CA THR A 29 29.59 -2.36 -12.57
C THR A 29 28.63 -2.29 -13.75
N VAL A 30 27.33 -2.36 -13.47
CA VAL A 30 26.24 -2.28 -14.46
C VAL A 30 26.28 -0.93 -15.19
N GLN A 31 26.35 0.18 -14.45
CA GLN A 31 26.39 1.53 -15.04
C GLN A 31 27.69 1.85 -15.79
N SER A 32 28.77 1.11 -15.54
CA SER A 32 30.03 1.28 -16.28
C SER A 32 30.00 0.67 -17.68
N GLN A 33 28.94 -0.08 -18.03
CA GLN A 33 28.73 -0.64 -19.36
C GLN A 33 27.70 0.21 -20.12
N PRO A 34 27.87 0.42 -21.45
CA PRO A 34 26.86 1.09 -22.26
C PRO A 34 25.51 0.40 -22.11
N HIS A 35 24.56 1.08 -21.49
CA HIS A 35 23.19 0.60 -21.29
C HIS A 35 22.28 1.22 -22.33
N THR A 36 21.92 0.45 -23.34
CA THR A 36 20.86 0.81 -24.27
C THR A 36 19.64 -0.06 -23.98
N ILE A 37 18.60 0.56 -23.40
CA ILE A 37 17.25 -0.02 -23.43
C ILE A 37 16.69 0.27 -24.82
N ASP A 38 17.12 -0.52 -25.81
CA ASP A 38 16.78 -0.26 -27.22
C ASP A 38 15.38 -0.74 -27.62
N THR A 39 14.75 -1.59 -26.81
CA THR A 39 13.48 -2.22 -27.16
C THR A 39 12.38 -1.86 -26.17
N ALA A 40 11.35 -1.17 -26.66
CA ALA A 40 10.12 -0.97 -25.91
C ALA A 40 9.43 -2.34 -25.67
N ILE A 41 9.35 -2.76 -24.41
CA ILE A 41 8.66 -4.01 -24.01
C ILE A 41 7.15 -3.84 -23.85
N THR A 42 6.65 -2.61 -23.91
CA THR A 42 5.22 -2.31 -23.81
C THR A 42 4.86 -1.05 -24.60
N THR A 43 3.57 -0.84 -24.85
CA THR A 43 3.04 0.35 -25.53
C THR A 43 2.17 1.20 -24.61
N ILE A 44 1.93 2.46 -24.98
CA ILE A 44 1.05 3.37 -24.24
C ILE A 44 -0.37 2.81 -24.18
N GLU A 45 -0.82 2.15 -25.24
CA GLU A 45 -2.14 1.51 -25.33
C GLU A 45 -2.23 0.36 -24.33
N GLN A 46 -1.20 -0.48 -24.22
CA GLN A 46 -1.16 -1.57 -23.24
C GLN A 46 -1.22 -1.02 -21.81
N VAL A 47 -0.43 0.00 -21.49
CA VAL A 47 -0.46 0.65 -20.16
C VAL A 47 -1.84 1.26 -19.87
N THR A 48 -2.47 1.88 -20.85
CA THR A 48 -3.82 2.46 -20.73
C THR A 48 -4.87 1.37 -20.51
N THR A 49 -4.78 0.26 -21.24
CA THR A 49 -5.63 -0.92 -21.04
C THR A 49 -5.48 -1.48 -19.63
N MET A 50 -4.26 -1.65 -19.12
CA MET A 50 -4.03 -2.11 -17.75
C MET A 50 -4.64 -1.15 -16.72
N ARG A 51 -4.42 0.17 -16.89
CA ARG A 51 -5.00 1.20 -16.01
C ARG A 51 -6.52 1.11 -15.98
N ASN A 52 -7.15 0.92 -17.14
CA ASN A 52 -8.60 0.80 -17.25
C ASN A 52 -9.14 -0.53 -16.72
N ALA A 53 -8.31 -1.58 -16.62
CA ALA A 53 -8.68 -2.85 -16.03
C ALA A 53 -8.73 -2.81 -14.48
N VAL A 54 -7.93 -1.95 -13.83
CA VAL A 54 -7.84 -1.88 -12.36
C VAL A 54 -9.22 -1.75 -11.67
N PRO A 55 -10.13 -0.83 -12.07
CA PRO A 55 -11.44 -0.71 -11.43
C PRO A 55 -12.32 -1.96 -11.57
N HIS A 56 -12.08 -2.80 -12.59
CA HIS A 56 -12.84 -4.01 -12.87
C HIS A 56 -12.34 -5.24 -12.09
N VAL A 57 -11.20 -5.14 -11.41
CA VAL A 57 -10.74 -6.19 -10.49
C VAL A 57 -11.75 -6.34 -9.37
N PHE A 58 -12.28 -7.55 -9.21
CA PHE A 58 -13.36 -7.86 -8.29
C PHE A 58 -12.91 -7.69 -6.84
N ALA A 59 -13.67 -6.93 -6.06
CA ALA A 59 -13.50 -6.84 -4.62
C ALA A 59 -14.85 -7.15 -3.98
N SER A 60 -14.90 -8.27 -3.26
CA SER A 60 -16.10 -8.76 -2.58
C SER A 60 -16.58 -7.76 -1.51
N GLY A 61 -17.82 -7.94 -1.03
CA GLY A 61 -18.33 -7.17 0.12
C GLY A 61 -17.42 -7.31 1.34
N GLU A 62 -16.99 -8.54 1.63
CA GLU A 62 -16.07 -8.87 2.72
C GLU A 62 -14.75 -8.10 2.65
N ILE A 63 -14.12 -7.98 1.47
CA ILE A 63 -12.89 -7.19 1.31
C ILE A 63 -13.14 -5.70 1.57
N ARG A 64 -14.30 -5.18 1.15
CA ARG A 64 -14.66 -3.78 1.38
C ARG A 64 -14.92 -3.51 2.86
N GLU A 65 -15.61 -4.43 3.54
CA GLU A 65 -15.80 -4.42 4.99
C GLU A 65 -14.46 -4.44 5.70
N TYR A 66 -13.57 -5.37 5.35
CA TYR A 66 -12.22 -5.45 5.90
C TYR A 66 -11.42 -4.14 5.77
N ILE A 67 -11.45 -3.50 4.58
CA ILE A 67 -10.80 -2.20 4.37
C ILE A 67 -11.39 -1.10 5.27
N VAL A 68 -12.71 -1.09 5.43
CA VAL A 68 -13.39 -0.14 6.33
C VAL A 68 -13.01 -0.40 7.78
N ASP A 69 -12.92 -1.65 8.18
CA ASP A 69 -12.56 -2.04 9.54
C ASP A 69 -11.11 -1.70 9.86
N VAL A 70 -10.16 -1.92 8.93
CA VAL A 70 -8.77 -1.43 9.05
C VAL A 70 -8.74 0.09 9.23
N ALA A 71 -9.53 0.82 8.44
CA ALA A 71 -9.59 2.27 8.57
C ALA A 71 -10.20 2.71 9.91
N ARG A 72 -11.23 2.02 10.42
CA ARG A 72 -11.85 2.30 11.71
C ARG A 72 -10.93 1.96 12.88
N GLU A 73 -10.27 0.81 12.83
CA GLU A 73 -9.30 0.39 13.84
C GLU A 73 -8.18 1.43 13.94
N SER A 74 -7.67 1.93 12.82
CA SER A 74 -6.67 3.01 12.85
C SER A 74 -7.16 4.33 13.47
N ARG A 75 -8.48 4.60 13.50
CA ARG A 75 -9.05 5.80 14.13
C ARG A 75 -9.26 5.63 15.64
N ASN A 76 -9.45 4.38 16.07
CA ASN A 76 -9.72 4.04 17.46
C ASN A 76 -8.45 3.59 18.21
N HIS A 77 -7.36 3.32 17.49
CA HIS A 77 -6.10 2.87 18.06
C HIS A 77 -5.54 3.91 19.05
N PRO A 78 -5.16 3.50 20.28
CA PRO A 78 -4.75 4.42 21.34
C PRO A 78 -3.54 5.28 20.96
N ASP A 79 -2.58 4.73 20.22
CA ASP A 79 -1.35 5.43 19.82
C ASP A 79 -1.50 6.32 18.56
N ILE A 80 -2.69 6.35 17.94
CA ILE A 80 -2.94 7.15 16.73
C ILE A 80 -3.69 8.43 17.09
N ALA A 81 -3.11 9.58 16.74
CA ALA A 81 -3.72 10.90 16.87
C ALA A 81 -4.69 11.19 15.72
N LEU A 82 -4.33 10.77 14.50
CA LEU A 82 -5.15 10.89 13.30
C LEU A 82 -5.17 9.58 12.52
N GLY A 83 -6.34 8.94 12.49
CA GLY A 83 -6.58 7.69 11.77
C GLY A 83 -6.82 7.87 10.27
N ALA A 84 -6.97 6.75 9.56
CA ALA A 84 -7.15 6.72 8.12
C ALA A 84 -8.47 7.41 7.72
N SER A 85 -8.43 8.37 6.79
CA SER A 85 -9.63 9.03 6.27
C SER A 85 -10.46 8.10 5.36
N PRO A 86 -11.72 8.46 4.98
CA PRO A 86 -12.44 7.75 3.93
C PRO A 86 -11.65 7.66 2.61
N ARG A 87 -10.85 8.69 2.32
CA ARG A 87 -9.99 8.71 1.14
C ARG A 87 -8.86 7.69 1.23
N ALA A 88 -8.27 7.51 2.41
CA ALA A 88 -7.29 6.45 2.65
C ALA A 88 -7.87 5.06 2.35
N ALA A 89 -9.12 4.80 2.74
CA ALA A 89 -9.80 3.54 2.43
C ALA A 89 -10.02 3.34 0.91
N LEU A 90 -10.41 4.40 0.18
CA LEU A 90 -10.52 4.36 -1.29
C LEU A 90 -9.16 4.10 -1.95
N CYS A 91 -8.11 4.76 -1.48
CA CYS A 91 -6.74 4.55 -1.94
C CYS A 91 -6.27 3.12 -1.66
N LEU A 92 -6.60 2.56 -0.51
CA LEU A 92 -6.24 1.19 -0.14
C LEU A 92 -6.92 0.17 -1.07
N LEU A 93 -8.21 0.34 -1.36
CA LEU A 93 -8.92 -0.50 -2.33
C LEU A 93 -8.33 -0.40 -3.74
N HIS A 94 -8.02 0.82 -4.20
CA HIS A 94 -7.43 1.03 -5.52
C HIS A 94 -6.03 0.40 -5.64
N ALA A 95 -5.21 0.54 -4.59
CA ALA A 95 -3.88 -0.04 -4.54
C ALA A 95 -3.94 -1.58 -4.47
N ALA A 96 -4.85 -2.15 -3.67
CA ALA A 96 -5.03 -3.60 -3.57
C ALA A 96 -5.51 -4.22 -4.90
N ARG A 97 -6.43 -3.56 -5.62
CA ARG A 97 -6.82 -3.96 -6.98
C ARG A 97 -5.66 -3.92 -7.96
N SER A 98 -4.84 -2.88 -7.87
CA SER A 98 -3.64 -2.75 -8.72
C SER A 98 -2.64 -3.87 -8.42
N SER A 99 -2.42 -4.18 -7.15
CA SER A 99 -1.56 -5.30 -6.72
C SER A 99 -2.07 -6.65 -7.24
N ALA A 100 -3.37 -6.93 -7.07
CA ALA A 100 -3.97 -8.15 -7.59
C ALA A 100 -3.81 -8.29 -9.11
N LEU A 101 -4.05 -7.20 -9.86
CA LEU A 101 -3.89 -7.19 -11.32
C LEU A 101 -2.45 -7.44 -11.75
N LEU A 102 -1.47 -6.80 -11.10
CA LEU A 102 -0.04 -7.00 -11.37
C LEU A 102 0.41 -8.43 -11.05
N ASN A 103 -0.25 -9.08 -10.09
CA ASN A 103 -0.07 -10.50 -9.77
C ASN A 103 -0.90 -11.44 -10.67
N GLY A 104 -1.49 -10.95 -11.75
CA GLY A 104 -2.24 -11.75 -12.72
C GLY A 104 -3.62 -12.22 -12.23
N ARG A 105 -4.14 -11.65 -11.14
CA ARG A 105 -5.45 -11.99 -10.57
C ARG A 105 -6.53 -10.99 -10.94
N THR A 106 -7.75 -11.48 -11.07
CA THR A 106 -8.95 -10.67 -11.36
C THR A 106 -9.79 -10.38 -10.12
N PHE A 107 -9.33 -10.77 -8.93
CA PHE A 107 -9.98 -10.52 -7.65
C PHE A 107 -8.98 -10.15 -6.56
N VAL A 108 -9.42 -9.33 -5.61
CA VAL A 108 -8.64 -8.88 -4.45
C VAL A 108 -8.77 -9.89 -3.31
N THR A 109 -7.67 -10.15 -2.61
CA THR A 109 -7.61 -10.94 -1.38
C THR A 109 -7.26 -10.06 -0.18
N HIS A 110 -7.46 -10.56 1.04
CA HIS A 110 -7.02 -9.88 2.26
C HIS A 110 -5.51 -9.61 2.25
N GLN A 111 -4.72 -10.56 1.71
CA GLN A 111 -3.28 -10.41 1.57
C GLN A 111 -2.90 -9.20 0.70
N ASP A 112 -3.58 -8.97 -0.43
CA ASP A 112 -3.33 -7.79 -1.27
C ASP A 112 -3.52 -6.47 -0.51
N VAL A 113 -4.54 -6.43 0.36
CA VAL A 113 -4.84 -5.27 1.21
C VAL A 113 -3.74 -5.08 2.25
N GLN A 114 -3.35 -6.17 2.94
CA GLN A 114 -2.36 -6.14 4.01
C GLN A 114 -0.97 -5.76 3.50
N GLU A 115 -0.53 -6.30 2.36
CA GLU A 115 0.78 -6.05 1.79
C GLU A 115 0.96 -4.58 1.38
N ILE A 116 -0.09 -3.95 0.85
CA ILE A 116 -0.03 -2.56 0.37
C ILE A 116 -0.41 -1.52 1.43
N ALA A 117 -0.96 -1.96 2.57
CA ALA A 117 -1.46 -1.09 3.61
C ALA A 117 -0.40 -0.14 4.19
N GLU A 118 0.83 -0.62 4.42
CA GLU A 118 1.91 0.26 4.91
C GLU A 118 2.15 1.41 3.95
N SER A 119 2.37 1.08 2.67
CA SER A 119 2.67 2.06 1.62
C SER A 119 1.54 3.08 1.43
N VAL A 120 0.28 2.68 1.65
CA VAL A 120 -0.88 3.58 1.56
C VAL A 120 -1.07 4.39 2.84
N LEU A 121 -0.93 3.79 4.02
CA LEU A 121 -1.38 4.42 5.28
C LEU A 121 -0.27 5.20 5.99
N ALA A 122 1.01 4.88 5.78
CA ALA A 122 2.09 5.40 6.62
C ALA A 122 2.28 6.92 6.58
N HIS A 123 1.88 7.62 5.52
CA HIS A 123 1.87 9.09 5.45
C HIS A 123 0.52 9.74 5.72
N ARG A 124 -0.52 8.93 5.99
CA ARG A 124 -1.89 9.38 6.23
C ARG A 124 -2.29 9.31 7.70
N LEU A 125 -1.53 8.55 8.48
CA LEU A 125 -1.70 8.41 9.91
C LEU A 125 -0.75 9.36 10.65
N ILE A 126 -1.16 9.81 11.83
CA ILE A 126 -0.32 10.62 12.72
C ILE A 126 -0.24 9.92 14.07
N LEU A 127 0.97 9.68 14.56
CA LEU A 127 1.23 9.13 15.89
C LEU A 127 0.88 10.15 16.96
N ARG A 128 0.45 9.67 18.12
CA ARG A 128 0.45 10.50 19.33
C ARG A 128 1.88 10.77 19.80
N PRO A 129 2.18 11.94 20.37
CA PRO A 129 3.51 12.25 20.89
C PRO A 129 4.02 11.23 21.91
N GLU A 130 3.13 10.69 22.75
CA GLU A 130 3.47 9.69 23.77
C GLU A 130 4.02 8.41 23.12
N ALA A 131 3.38 7.93 22.04
CA ALA A 131 3.82 6.76 21.31
C ALA A 131 5.17 7.00 20.59
N GLU A 132 5.41 8.20 20.07
CA GLU A 132 6.71 8.56 19.48
C GLU A 132 7.83 8.51 20.53
N ILE A 133 7.58 9.01 21.75
CA ILE A 133 8.54 8.98 22.87
C ILE A 133 8.86 7.55 23.29
N GLU A 134 7.86 6.66 23.27
CA GLU A 134 8.04 5.22 23.53
C GLU A 134 8.75 4.46 22.39
N GLY A 135 9.15 5.15 21.32
CA GLY A 135 9.87 4.57 20.19
C GLY A 135 8.97 3.75 19.26
N ARG A 136 7.65 3.95 19.29
CA ARG A 136 6.73 3.31 18.35
C ARG A 136 6.92 3.92 16.96
N ASP A 137 7.01 3.05 15.95
CA ASP A 137 7.04 3.44 14.54
C ASP A 137 5.68 3.19 13.88
N MET A 138 5.31 4.06 12.94
CA MET A 138 4.08 3.99 12.16
C MET A 138 3.94 2.67 11.42
N ARG A 139 5.05 2.11 10.92
CA ARG A 139 5.06 0.80 10.26
C ARG A 139 4.58 -0.31 11.20
N LEU A 140 5.10 -0.33 12.42
CA LEU A 140 4.72 -1.33 13.42
C LEU A 140 3.25 -1.16 13.80
N LEU A 141 2.81 0.08 13.94
CA LEU A 141 1.43 0.38 14.29
C LEU A 141 0.44 -0.06 13.22
N ILE A 142 0.76 0.16 11.94
CA ILE A 142 -0.07 -0.34 10.83
C ILE A 142 -0.14 -1.87 10.87
N LYS A 143 0.97 -2.56 11.13
CA LYS A 143 0.96 -4.03 11.32
C LYS A 143 0.09 -4.45 12.50
N ASP A 144 0.12 -3.70 13.59
CA ASP A 144 -0.69 -4.00 14.77
C ASP A 144 -2.18 -3.76 14.48
N VAL A 145 -2.55 -2.67 13.80
CA VAL A 145 -3.91 -2.44 13.29
C VAL A 145 -4.38 -3.61 12.42
N LEU A 146 -3.58 -4.06 11.47
CA LEU A 146 -3.94 -5.16 10.57
C LEU A 146 -4.14 -6.50 11.31
N LYS A 147 -3.40 -6.74 12.40
CA LYS A 147 -3.55 -7.95 13.24
C LYS A 147 -4.84 -7.94 14.07
N HIS A 148 -5.30 -6.77 14.49
CA HIS A 148 -6.52 -6.63 15.29
C HIS A 148 -7.79 -6.75 14.47
N VAL A 149 -7.72 -6.48 13.17
CA VAL A 149 -8.87 -6.66 12.27
C VAL A 149 -8.89 -8.11 11.76
N PRO A 150 -9.93 -8.90 12.11
CA PRO A 150 -10.01 -10.29 11.71
C PRO A 150 -10.15 -10.43 10.19
N VAL A 151 -9.38 -11.35 9.62
CA VAL A 151 -9.61 -11.81 8.24
C VAL A 151 -10.82 -12.74 8.28
N THR A 152 -11.96 -12.24 7.83
CA THR A 152 -13.13 -13.10 7.69
C THR A 152 -12.90 -13.97 6.46
N THR A 153 -13.19 -15.26 6.60
CA THR A 153 -13.31 -16.19 5.47
C THR A 153 -14.72 -16.71 5.51
N LYS A 154 -15.71 -15.93 5.07
CA LYS A 154 -17.02 -16.51 4.80
C LYS A 154 -16.82 -17.51 3.66
N LYS A 155 -16.90 -18.81 3.98
CA LYS A 155 -17.12 -19.83 2.94
C LYS A 155 -18.34 -19.37 2.14
N ARG A 156 -18.19 -19.26 0.81
CA ARG A 156 -19.36 -19.28 -0.07
C ARG A 156 -19.99 -20.64 0.18
N ASP A 157 -21.09 -20.66 0.91
CA ASP A 157 -22.02 -21.78 0.82
C ASP A 157 -22.58 -21.74 -0.61
N ASP A 158 -22.50 -22.89 -1.27
CA ASP A 158 -22.81 -23.13 -2.69
C ASP A 158 -24.25 -22.76 -3.09
#